data_AF-A0A5B1BND5-F1
#
_entry.id   AF-A0A5B1BND5-F1
#
_cell.length_a   1.000
_cell.length_b   1.000
_cell.length_c   1.000
_cell.angle_alpha   90.00
_cell.angle_beta   90.00
_cell.angle_gamma   90.00
#
_symmetry.space_group_name_H-M   'P 1'
#
loop_
_entity.id
_entity.type
_entity.pdbx_description
1 polymer ?
#
loop_
_entity_poly.entity_id
_entity_poly.type
_entity_poly.pdbx_seq_one_letter_code
_entity_poly.pdbx_strand_id
1 'polypeptide(L)'
;MESSSLTVTQNGLAAAAGWCGALADTLAAHGVPAGVGVSPLGSAAAVAGAHAQVAAAGVRCTARVQGTATKLTTAAAGYGANEGHAVAQFRALSGPRMC
;
A
#
# COMPACT_ATOMS: atom_id res chain seq x y z
N MET A 1 10.06 -25.33 17.16
CA MET A 1 9.61 -23.99 16.75
C MET A 1 9.76 -23.96 15.23
N GLU A 2 8.76 -24.46 14.51
CA GLU A 2 8.80 -24.52 13.05
C GLU A 2 8.60 -23.11 12.50
N SER A 3 9.63 -22.55 11.88
CA SER A 3 9.51 -21.31 11.13
C SER A 3 8.71 -21.61 9.87
N SER A 4 7.41 -21.32 9.88
CA SER A 4 6.59 -21.32 8.68
C SER A 4 7.21 -20.32 7.70
N SER A 5 7.89 -20.84 6.67
CA SER A 5 8.52 -20.03 5.63
C SER A 5 7.44 -19.27 4.89
N LEU A 6 7.43 -17.94 5.03
CA LEU A 6 6.47 -17.08 4.36
C LEU A 6 6.89 -16.98 2.89
N THR A 7 6.16 -17.67 2.00
CA THR A 7 6.45 -17.65 0.56
C THR A 7 6.00 -16.32 -0.03
N VAL A 8 6.94 -15.41 -0.28
CA VAL A 8 6.68 -14.10 -0.88
C VAL A 8 6.87 -14.20 -2.40
N THR A 9 5.83 -13.90 -3.18
CA THR A 9 5.88 -13.91 -4.65
C THR A 9 5.66 -12.52 -5.21
N GLN A 10 6.23 -12.21 -6.38
CA GLN A 10 5.99 -10.95 -7.08
C GLN A 10 4.49 -10.69 -7.30
N ASN A 11 3.76 -11.72 -7.78
CA ASN A 11 2.32 -11.60 -8.03
C ASN A 11 1.52 -11.35 -6.74
N GLY A 12 1.90 -12.01 -5.63
CA GLY A 12 1.27 -11.79 -4.33
C GLY A 12 1.50 -10.37 -3.80
N LEU A 13 2.71 -9.84 -3.96
CA LEU A 13 3.04 -8.46 -3.58
C LEU A 13 2.30 -7.43 -4.44
N ALA A 14 2.22 -7.65 -5.76
CA ALA A 14 1.50 -6.77 -6.67
C ALA A 14 -0.01 -6.77 -6.39
N ALA A 15 -0.59 -7.94 -6.11
CA ALA A 15 -1.99 -8.05 -5.69
C ALA A 15 -2.23 -7.28 -4.38
N ALA A 16 -1.39 -7.48 -3.37
CA ALA A 16 -1.49 -6.77 -2.09
C ALA A 16 -1.37 -5.25 -2.26
N ALA A 17 -0.47 -4.77 -3.14
CA ALA A 17 -0.36 -3.37 -3.48
C ALA A 17 -1.66 -2.82 -4.09
N GLY A 18 -2.26 -3.55 -5.04
CA GLY A 18 -3.53 -3.19 -5.65
C GLY A 18 -4.68 -3.11 -4.64
N TRP A 19 -4.74 -4.07 -3.70
CA TRP A 19 -5.71 -4.05 -2.60
C TRP A 19 -5.54 -2.82 -1.70
N CYS A 20 -4.29 -2.46 -1.37
CA CYS A 20 -4.03 -1.22 -0.63
C CYS A 20 -4.46 0.01 -1.43
N GLY A 21 -4.18 0.07 -2.73
CA GLY A 21 -4.64 1.16 -3.61
C GLY A 21 -6.16 1.33 -3.56
N ALA A 22 -6.91 0.25 -3.77
CA ALA A 22 -8.38 0.27 -3.73
C ALA A 22 -8.94 0.70 -2.36
N LEU A 23 -8.28 0.28 -1.26
CA LEU A 23 -8.66 0.70 0.08
C LEU A 23 -8.42 2.21 0.29
N ALA A 24 -7.31 2.74 -0.21
CA ALA A 24 -7.02 4.17 -0.15
C ALA A 24 -8.03 4.99 -0.95
N ASP A 25 -8.43 4.52 -2.13
CA ASP A 25 -9.45 5.18 -2.95
C ASP A 25 -10.81 5.16 -2.26
N THR A 26 -11.16 4.05 -1.61
CA THR A 26 -12.39 3.93 -0.81
C THR A 26 -12.39 4.91 0.37
N LEU A 27 -11.27 5.01 1.09
CA LEU A 27 -11.09 5.97 2.19
C LEU A 27 -11.19 7.42 1.71
N ALA A 28 -10.66 7.73 0.53
CA ALA A 28 -10.76 9.06 -0.07
C ALA A 28 -12.20 9.38 -0.52
N ALA A 29 -12.92 8.39 -1.04
CA ALA A 29 -14.30 8.53 -1.48
C ALA A 29 -15.28 8.74 -0.31
N HIS A 30 -15.02 8.16 0.86
CA HIS A 30 -15.75 8.44 2.10
C HIS A 30 -15.38 9.79 2.74
N GLY A 31 -15.13 10.79 1.88
CA GLY A 31 -14.57 12.09 2.21
C GLY A 31 -15.19 12.79 3.43
N VAL A 32 -14.37 13.66 4.00
CA VAL A 32 -14.66 14.48 5.17
C VAL A 32 -16.02 15.17 5.04
N PRO A 33 -16.91 15.11 6.05
CA PRO A 33 -18.12 15.92 6.04
C PRO A 33 -17.74 17.38 5.89
N ALA A 34 -18.22 18.01 4.81
CA ALA A 34 -18.00 19.42 4.53
C ALA A 34 -18.46 20.23 5.76
N GLY A 35 -17.54 21.02 6.31
CA GLY A 35 -17.73 21.71 7.59
C GLY A 35 -19.05 22.46 7.64
N VAL A 36 -19.94 22.03 8.54
CA VAL A 36 -21.14 22.77 8.91
C VAL A 36 -20.66 24.10 9.49
N GLY A 37 -21.15 25.21 8.93
CA GLY A 37 -20.70 26.56 9.21
C GLY A 37 -20.68 26.92 10.70
N VAL A 38 -19.93 27.98 11.02
CA VAL A 38 -19.77 28.53 12.37
C VAL A 38 -21.14 28.76 13.00
N SER A 39 -21.55 27.84 13.86
CA SER A 39 -22.83 27.91 14.55
C SER A 39 -22.60 28.46 15.96
N PRO A 40 -23.43 29.41 16.43
CA PRO A 40 -23.27 30.00 17.75
C PRO A 40 -23.56 29.01 18.90
N LEU A 41 -24.03 27.80 18.60
CA LEU A 41 -24.25 26.74 19.57
C LEU A 41 -22.94 26.00 19.91
N GLY A 42 -22.55 25.96 21.18
CA GLY A 42 -21.35 25.24 21.64
C GLY A 42 -21.31 23.77 21.24
N SER A 43 -22.46 23.09 21.19
CA SER A 43 -22.56 21.69 20.71
C SER A 43 -22.20 21.55 19.23
N ALA A 44 -22.55 22.52 18.39
CA ALA A 44 -22.20 22.49 16.97
C ALA A 44 -20.71 22.73 16.74
N ALA A 45 -20.08 23.60 17.55
CA ALA A 45 -18.63 23.76 17.55
C ALA A 45 -17.89 22.48 17.98
N ALA A 46 -18.40 21.77 18.99
CA ALA A 46 -17.85 20.48 19.41
C ALA A 46 -17.95 19.41 18.30
N VAL A 47 -19.09 19.33 17.61
CA VAL A 47 -19.29 18.41 16.48
C VAL A 47 -18.36 18.76 15.31
N ALA A 48 -18.20 20.04 14.99
CA ALA A 48 -17.25 20.49 13.97
C ALA A 48 -15.80 20.12 14.32
N GLY A 49 -15.41 20.28 15.60
CA GLY A 49 -14.10 19.85 16.10
C GLY A 49 -13.88 18.34 15.97
N ALA A 50 -14.89 17.53 16.32
CA ALA A 50 -14.84 16.08 16.15
C ALA A 50 -14.72 15.68 14.67
N HIS A 51 -15.49 16.32 13.78
CA HIS A 51 -15.39 16.09 12.33
C HIS A 51 -13.99 16.41 11.79
N ALA A 52 -13.37 17.51 12.23
CA ALA A 52 -12.02 17.86 11.83
C ALA A 52 -10.98 16.82 12.29
N GLN A 53 -11.14 16.22 13.47
CA GLN A 53 -10.26 15.16 13.94
C GLN A 53 -10.42 13.87 13.12
N VAL A 54 -11.66 13.46 12.84
CA VAL A 54 -11.96 12.29 11.99
C VAL A 54 -11.40 12.51 10.59
N ALA A 55 -11.53 13.72 10.05
CA ALA A 55 -10.96 14.11 8.76
C ALA A 55 -9.44 13.94 8.72
N ALA A 56 -8.75 14.50 9.71
CA ALA A 56 -7.30 14.40 9.83
C ALA A 56 -6.85 12.94 9.99
N ALA A 57 -7.60 12.13 10.74
CA ALA A 57 -7.33 10.69 10.87
C ALA A 57 -7.51 9.95 9.53
N GLY A 58 -8.56 10.26 8.77
CA GLY A 58 -8.82 9.70 7.44
C GLY A 58 -7.70 9.99 6.45
N VAL A 59 -7.22 11.23 6.41
CA VAL A 59 -6.07 11.63 5.57
C VAL A 59 -4.81 10.84 5.95
N ARG A 60 -4.51 10.75 7.25
CA ARG A 60 -3.35 9.99 7.73
C ARG A 60 -3.45 8.50 7.39
N CYS A 61 -4.64 7.91 7.50
CA CYS A 61 -4.89 6.51 7.15
C CYS A 61 -4.63 6.27 5.66
N THR A 62 -5.25 7.09 4.81
CA THR A 62 -5.10 7.03 3.35
C THR A 62 -3.63 7.12 2.93
N ALA A 63 -2.89 8.08 3.49
CA ALA A 63 -1.46 8.25 3.19
C ALA A 63 -0.62 7.02 3.60
N ARG A 64 -0.91 6.39 4.75
CA ARG A 64 -0.22 5.17 5.17
C ARG A 64 -0.50 4.01 4.23
N VAL A 65 -1.76 3.83 3.83
CA VAL A 65 -2.17 2.75 2.93
C VAL A 65 -1.52 2.93 1.55
N GLN A 66 -1.52 4.14 1.00
CA GLN A 66 -0.80 4.45 -0.25
C GLN A 66 0.70 4.21 -0.11
N GLY A 67 1.32 4.62 1.00
CA GLY A 67 2.72 4.34 1.28
C GLY A 67 3.05 2.85 1.31
N THR A 68 2.16 2.03 1.90
CA THR A 68 2.28 0.57 1.87
C THR A 68 2.17 0.02 0.46
N ALA A 69 1.18 0.47 -0.32
CA ALA A 69 1.01 0.06 -1.71
C ALA A 69 2.28 0.31 -2.53
N THR A 70 2.86 1.51 -2.42
CA THR A 70 4.11 1.87 -3.10
C THR A 70 5.26 0.94 -2.69
N LYS A 71 5.44 0.66 -1.40
CA LYS A 71 6.49 -0.23 -0.91
C LYS A 71 6.33 -1.65 -1.46
N LEU A 72 5.10 -2.17 -1.49
CA LEU A 72 4.80 -3.50 -2.02
C LEU A 72 5.07 -3.57 -3.52
N THR A 73 4.69 -2.55 -4.29
CA THR A 73 4.98 -2.45 -5.73
C THR A 73 6.50 -2.42 -5.98
N THR A 74 7.24 -1.61 -5.24
CA THR A 74 8.71 -1.56 -5.34
C THR A 74 9.34 -2.91 -5.02
N ALA A 75 8.87 -3.58 -3.96
CA ALA A 75 9.35 -4.91 -3.61
C ALA A 75 9.05 -5.93 -4.72
N ALA A 76 7.84 -5.92 -5.28
CA ALA A 76 7.44 -6.80 -6.38
C ALA A 76 8.36 -6.63 -7.60
N ALA A 77 8.63 -5.38 -7.99
CA ALA A 77 9.55 -5.07 -9.09
C ALA A 77 10.99 -5.54 -8.80
N GLY A 78 11.46 -5.36 -7.56
CA GLY A 78 12.77 -5.83 -7.11
C GLY A 78 12.92 -7.35 -7.20
N TYR A 79 11.91 -8.11 -6.76
CA TYR A 79 11.90 -9.56 -6.90
C TYR A 79 11.93 -10.00 -8.36
N GLY A 80 11.10 -9.40 -9.22
CA GLY A 80 11.09 -9.72 -10.66
C GLY A 80 12.42 -9.44 -11.35
N ALA A 81 13.07 -8.32 -11.03
CA ALA A 81 14.39 -7.99 -11.55
C ALA A 81 15.47 -8.99 -11.08
N ASN A 82 15.42 -9.40 -9.81
CA ASN A 82 16.34 -10.37 -9.26
C ASN A 82 16.16 -11.76 -9.91
N GLU A 83 14.93 -12.22 -10.11
CA GLU A 83 14.64 -13.46 -10.82
C GLU A 83 15.15 -13.40 -12.28
N GLY A 84 14.92 -12.29 -12.98
CA GLY A 84 15.45 -12.08 -14.33
C GLY A 84 16.98 -12.13 -14.38
N HIS A 85 17.66 -11.52 -13.42
CA HIS A 85 19.11 -11.55 -13.31
C HIS A 85 19.63 -12.97 -13.02
N ALA A 86 19.00 -13.69 -12.10
CA ALA A 86 19.35 -15.08 -11.79
C ALA A 86 19.19 -15.99 -13.01
N VAL A 87 18.09 -15.86 -13.76
CA VAL A 87 17.87 -16.61 -15.00
C VAL A 87 18.96 -16.31 -16.03
N ALA A 88 19.37 -15.05 -16.19
CA ALA A 88 20.46 -14.68 -17.09
C ALA A 88 21.80 -15.32 -16.68
N GLN A 89 22.13 -15.31 -15.38
CA GLN A 89 23.33 -15.97 -14.87
C GLN A 89 23.29 -17.49 -15.10
N PHE A 90 22.17 -18.16 -14.81
CA PHE A 90 22.04 -19.60 -15.03
C PHE A 90 22.16 -19.98 -16.52
N ARG A 91 21.61 -19.15 -17.42
CA ARG A 91 21.78 -19.34 -18.86
C ARG A 91 23.25 -19.18 -19.29
N ALA A 92 23.97 -18.21 -18.74
CA ALA A 92 25.39 -18.03 -19.01
C ALA A 92 26.22 -19.24 -18.54
N LEU A 93 25.88 -19.84 -17.40
CA LEU A 93 26.53 -21.05 -16.88
C LEU A 93 26.15 -22.32 -17.65
N SER A 94 25.00 -22.33 -18.32
CA SER A 94 24.50 -23.45 -19.12
C SER A 94 24.95 -23.40 -20.58
N GLY A 95 25.84 -22.47 -20.93
CA GLY A 95 26.49 -22.40 -22.25
C GLY A 95 27.22 -23.69 -22.62
N PRO A 96 27.48 -23.93 -23.92
CA PRO A 96 27.86 -25.25 -24.44
C PRO A 96 29.01 -25.85 -23.64
N ARG A 97 28.74 -26.96 -22.96
CA ARG A 97 29.76 -27.86 -22.46
C ARG A 97 30.50 -28.38 -23.68
N MET A 98 31.62 -27.76 -24.02
CA MET A 98 32.58 -28.33 -24.96
C MET A 98 33.03 -29.66 -24.36
N CYS A 99 32.63 -30.76 -25.01
CA CYS A 99 33.04 -32.12 -24.66
C CYS A 99 34.53 -32.32 -24.94
#